data_AF-A0A2K1KFD0-F1
#
_entry.id   AF-A0A2K1KFD0-F1
#
_cell.length_a   1.000
_cell.length_b   1.000
_cell.length_c   1.000
_cell.angle_alpha   90.00
_cell.angle_beta   90.00
_cell.angle_gamma   90.00
#
_symmetry.space_group_name_H-M   'P 1'
#
loop_
_entity.id
_entity.type
_entity.pdbx_description
1 polymer ?
#
loop_
_entity_poly.entity_id
_entity_poly.type
_entity_poly.pdbx_seq_one_letter_code
_entity_poly.pdbx_strand_id
1 'polypeptide(L)' 'MKGCSRLTSLPNKLGNFTSLTTLRIYDYSSLISLPNGLSNLTSLTTFGIE' A
#
# COMPACT_ATOMS: atom_id res chain seq x y z
N MET A 1 -8.58 1.10 -17.64
CA MET A 1 -7.78 0.47 -16.57
C MET A 1 -8.71 -0.38 -15.73
N LYS A 2 -8.50 -1.70 -15.67
CA LYS A 2 -9.16 -2.54 -14.65
C LYS A 2 -8.52 -2.15 -13.33
N GLY A 3 -9.19 -1.29 -12.56
CA GLY A 3 -8.81 -1.01 -11.19
C GLY A 3 -8.75 -2.32 -10.41
N CYS A 4 -7.96 -2.32 -9.35
CA CYS A 4 -7.67 -3.46 -8.50
C CYS A 4 -8.92 -3.90 -7.70
N SER A 5 -10.00 -4.30 -8.39
CA SER A 5 -11.33 -4.59 -7.85
C SER A 5 -11.41 -5.85 -6.99
N ARG A 6 -10.25 -6.42 -6.63
CA ARG A 6 -10.13 -7.59 -5.75
C ARG A 6 -8.97 -7.48 -4.78
N LEU A 7 -8.28 -6.34 -4.70
CA LEU A 7 -7.14 -6.18 -3.80
C LEU A 7 -7.66 -5.93 -2.39
N THR A 8 -7.85 -7.01 -1.64
CA THR A 8 -8.35 -6.97 -0.26
C THR A 8 -7.29 -6.58 0.76
N SER A 9 -6.02 -6.83 0.43
CA SER A 9 -4.87 -6.38 1.20
C SER A 9 -3.66 -6.13 0.29
N LEU A 10 -2.77 -5.23 0.71
CA LEU A 10 -1.47 -5.09 0.06
C LEU A 10 -0.52 -6.23 0.49
N PRO A 11 0.45 -6.62 -0.34
CA PRO A 11 1.38 -7.68 0.00
C PRO A 11 2.35 -7.27 1.12
N ASN A 12 2.62 -8.18 2.06
CA ASN A 12 3.62 -7.97 3.13
C ASN A 12 5.03 -7.64 2.61
N LYS A 13 5.38 -8.12 1.41
CA LYS A 13 6.67 -7.80 0.75
C LYS A 13 6.84 -6.31 0.45
N LEU A 14 5.79 -5.50 0.53
CA LEU A 14 5.89 -4.04 0.42
C LEU A 14 6.87 -3.48 1.47
N GLY A 15 6.93 -4.09 2.66
CA GLY A 15 7.89 -3.69 3.70
C GLY A 15 9.36 -3.85 3.35
N ASN A 16 9.69 -4.51 2.22
CA ASN A 16 11.07 -4.59 1.75
C ASN A 16 11.53 -3.30 1.05
N PHE A 17 10.60 -2.41 0.68
CA PHE A 17 10.92 -1.13 0.04
C PHE A 17 11.21 -0.06 1.10
N THR A 18 12.24 -0.26 1.92
CA THR A 18 12.61 0.68 3.02
C THR A 18 12.91 2.10 2.54
N SER A 19 13.31 2.25 1.27
CA SER A 19 13.57 3.53 0.60
C SER A 19 12.32 4.19 -0.01
N LEU A 20 11.14 3.55 0.07
CA LEU A 20 9.92 4.08 -0.52
C LEU A 20 9.51 5.35 0.20
N THR A 21 9.37 6.45 -0.55
CA THR A 21 8.98 7.76 0.00
C THR A 21 7.51 8.08 -0.22
N THR A 22 6.90 7.52 -1.26
CA THR A 22 5.50 7.75 -1.62
C THR A 22 4.78 6.44 -1.91
N LEU A 23 3.61 6.24 -1.28
CA LEU A 23 2.70 5.15 -1.54
C LEU A 23 1.30 5.71 -1.77
N ARG A 24 0.75 5.50 -2.97
CA ARG A 24 -0.63 5.86 -3.31
C ARG A 24 -1.40 4.61 -3.71
N ILE A 25 -2.57 4.42 -3.11
CA ILE A 25 -3.50 3.35 -3.43
C ILE A 25 -4.70 3.98 -4.12
N TYR A 26 -4.99 3.52 -5.33
CA TYR A 26 -6.15 3.95 -6.12
C TYR A 26 -7.18 2.82 -6.19
N ASP A 27 -8.46 3.17 -6.13
CA ASP A 27 -9.59 2.21 -6.21
C ASP A 27 -9.60 1.24 -5.01
N TYR A 28 -9.67 1.82 -3.81
CA TYR A 28 -9.67 1.11 -2.52
C TYR A 28 -10.98 0.39 -2.20
N SER A 29 -11.93 0.35 -3.14
CA SER A 29 -13.28 -0.23 -3.00
C SER A 29 -13.30 -1.62 -2.34
N SER A 30 -12.20 -2.36 -2.48
CA SER A 30 -12.03 -3.73 -1.98
C SER A 30 -11.05 -3.86 -0.82
N LEU A 31 -10.29 -2.82 -0.47
CA LEU A 31 -9.17 -2.89 0.48
C LEU A 31 -9.72 -2.92 1.91
N ILE A 32 -9.56 -4.06 2.58
CA ILE A 32 -10.07 -4.30 3.94
C ILE A 32 -9.00 -3.94 4.97
N SER A 33 -7.73 -4.16 4.64
CA SER A 33 -6.63 -3.93 5.58
C SER A 33 -5.31 -3.59 4.92
N LEU A 34 -4.50 -2.87 5.68
CA LEU A 34 -3.11 -2.60 5.38
C LEU A 34 -2.20 -3.73 5.93
N PRO A 35 -1.15 -4.15 5.21
CA PRO A 35 -0.24 -5.19 5.66
C PRO A 35 0.66 -4.72 6.80
N ASN A 36 1.05 -5.66 7.65
CA ASN A 36 1.99 -5.41 8.75
C ASN A 36 3.36 -4.93 8.26
N GLY A 37 3.72 -5.20 7.00
CA GLY A 37 4.98 -4.74 6.40
C GLY A 37 5.08 -3.22 6.22
N LEU A 38 3.99 -2.46 6.36
CA LEU A 38 4.02 -0.99 6.27
C LEU A 38 4.89 -0.33 7.34
N SER A 39 5.04 -0.95 8.51
CA SER A 39 5.93 -0.44 9.57
C SER A 39 7.40 -0.44 9.17
N ASN A 40 7.79 -1.23 8.16
CA ASN A 40 9.16 -1.29 7.65
C ASN A 40 9.46 -0.18 6.63
N LEU A 41 8.45 0.58 6.18
CA LEU A 41 8.62 1.68 5.24
C LEU A 41 9.13 2.94 5.96
N THR A 42 10.33 2.88 6.51
CA THR A 42 10.89 3.94 7.37
C THR A 42 11.13 5.26 6.64
N SER A 43 11.32 5.23 5.31
CA SER A 43 11.49 6.45 4.49
C SER A 43 10.18 7.02 3.95
N LEU A 44 9.02 6.43 4.29
CA LEU A 44 7.73 6.84 3.74
C LEU A 44 7.33 8.20 4.31
N THR A 45 7.20 9.19 3.43
CA THR A 45 6.78 10.55 3.79
C THR A 45 5.39 10.88 3.28
N THR A 46 4.93 10.20 2.23
CA THR A 46 3.62 10.43 1.63
C THR A 46 2.86 9.12 1.52
N PHE A 47 1.72 9.03 2.21
CA PHE A 47 0.78 7.93 2.10
C PHE A 47 -0.60 8.48 1.71
N GLY A 48 -1.15 7.99 0.60
CA GLY A 48 -2.45 8.44 0.08
C GLY A 48 -3.33 7.26 -0.32
N ILE A 49 -4.62 7.39 -0.04
CA ILE A 49 -5.66 6.48 -0.51
C ILE A 49 -6.70 7.34 -1.22
N GLU A 50 -6.92 7.06 -2.51
CA GLU A 50 -7.78 7.83 -3.43
C GLU A 50 -8.81 6.93 -4.13
#